data_AF-A0AAV8ZCB8-F1
#
_entry.id   AF-A0AAV8ZCB8-F1
#
_cell.length_a   1.000
_cell.length_b   1.000
_cell.length_c   1.000
_cell.angle_alpha   90.00
_cell.angle_beta   90.00
_cell.angle_gamma   90.00
#
_symmetry.space_group_name_H-M   'P 1'
#
loop_
_entity.id
_entity.type
_entity.pdbx_description
1 polymer ?
#
loop_
_entity_poly.entity_id
_entity_poly.type
_entity_poly.pdbx_seq_one_letter_code
_entity_poly.pdbx_strand_id
1 'polypeptide(L)'
;MFKFAVKVGLATTAVYYINEQGVWRNSNESVRTYEKFKDTIKPYIQDVKSQIPIELPTLPETDKWSSLVKQSWNSGVLTTFKFISELPRILNNWSAKGIDAALQNPNIKNVVESFTLKKVEKK
;
A
#
# COMPACT_ATOMS: atom_id res chain seq x y z
N MET A 1 -10.86 6.32 11.27
CA MET A 1 -11.34 5.61 10.05
C MET A 1 -11.43 6.52 8.82
N PHE A 2 -12.04 7.71 8.89
CA PHE A 2 -12.20 8.60 7.71
C PHE A 2 -10.87 8.97 7.01
N LYS A 3 -9.84 9.38 7.76
CA LYS A 3 -8.50 9.69 7.19
C LYS A 3 -7.87 8.51 6.46
N PHE A 4 -8.14 7.28 6.93
CA PHE A 4 -7.65 6.06 6.29
C PHE A 4 -8.42 5.80 4.98
N ALA A 5 -9.75 5.91 5.01
CA ALA A 5 -10.58 5.75 3.82
C ALA A 5 -10.21 6.76 2.71
N VAL A 6 -9.96 8.02 3.06
CA VAL A 6 -9.50 9.04 2.10
C VAL A 6 -8.15 8.67 1.48
N LYS A 7 -7.17 8.26 2.30
CA LYS A 7 -5.84 7.86 1.81
C LYS A 7 -5.92 6.63 0.90
N VAL A 8 -6.70 5.63 1.28
CA VAL A 8 -6.92 4.42 0.47
C VAL A 8 -7.65 4.77 -0.82
N GLY A 9 -8.68 5.62 -0.77
CA GLY A 9 -9.40 6.08 -1.95
C GLY A 9 -8.46 6.76 -2.95
N LEU A 10 -7.66 7.73 -2.50
CA LEU A 10 -6.68 8.42 -3.35
C LEU A 10 -5.66 7.45 -3.97
N ALA A 11 -5.12 6.53 -3.15
CA ALA A 11 -4.15 5.54 -3.63
C ALA A 11 -4.76 4.61 -4.68
N THR A 12 -5.98 4.10 -4.45
CA THR A 12 -6.67 3.22 -5.39
C THR A 12 -7.00 3.94 -6.70
N THR A 13 -7.49 5.18 -6.64
CA THR A 13 -7.75 5.98 -7.84
C THR A 13 -6.48 6.24 -8.65
N ALA A 14 -5.37 6.56 -7.98
CA ALA A 14 -4.08 6.75 -8.66
C ALA A 14 -3.62 5.47 -9.36
N VAL A 15 -3.70 4.32 -8.69
CA VAL A 15 -3.34 3.02 -9.27
C VAL A 15 -4.25 2.68 -10.46
N TYR A 16 -5.56 2.89 -10.33
CA TYR A 16 -6.53 2.64 -11.40
C TYR A 16 -6.22 3.48 -12.65
N TYR A 17 -5.95 4.77 -12.47
CA TYR A 17 -5.60 5.68 -13.55
C TYR A 17 -4.27 5.30 -14.24
N ILE A 18 -3.25 4.92 -13.47
CA ILE A 18 -1.96 4.44 -14.00
C ILE A 18 -2.15 3.16 -14.84
N ASN A 19 -3.04 2.28 -14.39
CA ASN A 19 -3.36 1.06 -15.12
C ASN A 19 -4.13 1.34 -16.43
N GLU A 20 -5.09 2.27 -16.42
CA GLU A 20 -5.80 2.70 -17.64
C GLU A 20 -4.87 3.37 -18.66
N GLN A 21 -3.84 4.09 -18.21
CA GLN A 21 -2.80 4.63 -19.08
C GLN A 21 -1.90 3.54 -19.71
N GLY A 22 -2.11 2.26 -19.40
CA GLY A 22 -1.38 1.16 -20.00
C GLY A 22 0.01 0.94 -19.41
N VAL A 23 0.37 1.64 -18.32
CA VAL A 23 1.69 1.50 -17.67
C VAL A 23 1.89 0.07 -17.16
N TRP A 24 0.83 -0.56 -16.63
CA TRP A 24 0.87 -1.92 -16.06
C TRP A 24 0.00 -2.94 -16.82
N ARG A 25 -0.59 -2.56 -17.97
CA ARG A 25 -1.60 -3.38 -18.63
C ARG A 25 -1.03 -4.46 -19.55
N ASN A 26 -0.27 -4.06 -20.57
CA ASN A 26 0.35 -4.95 -21.54
C ASN A 26 1.70 -4.38 -21.97
N SER A 27 2.70 -5.23 -22.23
CA SER A 27 4.05 -4.78 -22.61
C SER A 27 4.03 -3.80 -23.79
N ASN A 28 3.20 -4.04 -24.80
CA ASN A 28 3.09 -3.15 -25.96
C ASN A 28 2.43 -1.80 -25.63
N GLU A 29 1.44 -1.79 -24.72
CA GLU A 29 0.80 -0.54 -24.28
C GLU A 29 1.73 0.28 -23.40
N SER A 30 2.50 -0.38 -22.52
CA SER A 30 3.47 0.28 -21.65
C SER A 30 4.59 0.95 -22.45
N VAL A 31 5.11 0.28 -23.48
CA VAL A 31 6.10 0.87 -24.41
C VAL A 31 5.51 2.07 -25.14
N ARG A 32 4.27 1.96 -25.66
CA ARG A 32 3.61 3.08 -26.35
C ARG A 32 3.37 4.28 -25.43
N THR A 33 3.01 4.04 -24.18
CA THR A 33 2.84 5.10 -23.18
C THR A 33 4.18 5.75 -22.82
N TYR A 34 5.25 4.98 -22.73
CA TYR A 34 6.60 5.49 -22.53
C TYR A 34 7.07 6.35 -23.71
N GLU A 35 6.81 5.94 -24.95
CA GLU A 35 7.13 6.72 -26.15
C GLU A 35 6.37 8.06 -26.17
N LYS A 36 5.06 8.03 -25.92
CA LYS A 36 4.24 9.27 -25.81
C LYS A 36 4.78 10.21 -24.75
N PHE A 37 5.17 9.66 -23.59
CA PHE A 37 5.75 10.44 -22.50
C PHE A 37 7.08 11.08 -22.92
N LYS A 38 7.95 10.31 -23.58
CA LYS A 38 9.22 10.80 -24.12
C LYS A 38 9.00 11.91 -25.15
N ASP A 39 8.07 11.75 -26.07
CA ASP A 39 7.75 12.76 -27.09
C ASP A 39 7.18 14.05 -26.47
N THR A 40 6.35 13.91 -25.44
CA THR A 40 5.78 15.06 -24.71
C THR A 40 6.86 15.85 -23.97
N ILE A 41 7.86 15.15 -23.42
CA ILE A 41 8.91 15.75 -22.59
C ILE A 41 10.12 16.23 -23.42
N LYS A 42 10.29 15.70 -24.63
CA LYS A 42 11.36 16.05 -25.57
C LYS A 42 11.58 17.56 -25.76
N PRO A 43 10.55 18.41 -26.00
CA PRO A 43 10.76 19.85 -26.15
C PRO A 43 11.28 20.50 -24.86
N TYR A 44 10.78 20.09 -23.70
CA TYR A 44 11.20 20.63 -22.40
C TYR A 44 12.62 20.20 -22.01
N ILE A 45 13.03 18.97 -22.34
CA ILE A 45 14.42 18.53 -22.14
C ILE A 45 15.37 19.35 -23.01
N GLN A 46 14.95 19.76 -24.21
CA GLN A 46 15.77 20.54 -25.12
C GLN A 46 16.04 21.95 -24.58
N ASP A 47 15.04 22.58 -23.96
CA ASP A 47 15.15 23.88 -23.30
C ASP A 47 15.93 23.82 -21.97
N VAL A 48 15.82 22.71 -21.23
CA VAL A 48 16.59 22.51 -19.99
C VAL A 48 18.06 22.19 -20.30
N LYS A 49 18.33 21.45 -21.38
CA LYS A 49 19.68 21.11 -21.82
C LYS A 49 20.44 22.33 -22.37
N SER A 50 19.74 23.34 -22.89
CA SER A 50 20.37 24.58 -23.36
C SER A 50 20.69 25.56 -22.22
N GLN A 51 19.94 25.53 -21.12
CA GLN A 51 20.15 26.40 -19.94
C GLN A 51 21.11 25.81 -18.91
N ILE A 52 21.35 24.50 -18.94
CA ILE A 52 22.17 23.80 -17.96
C ILE A 52 23.32 23.08 -18.69
N PRO A 53 24.54 23.66 -18.73
CA PRO A 53 25.74 22.98 -19.24
C PRO A 53 26.25 21.97 -18.21
N ILE A 54 25.42 20.98 -17.87
CA ILE A 54 25.80 19.85 -17.04
C ILE A 54 25.78 18.64 -17.96
N GLU A 55 26.95 18.02 -18.17
CA GLU A 55 27.02 16.69 -18.73
C GLU A 55 26.21 15.76 -17.82
N LEU A 56 25.04 15.34 -18.31
CA LEU A 56 24.19 14.40 -17.58
C LEU A 56 25.07 13.18 -17.27
N PRO A 57 25.25 12.81 -15.98
CA PRO A 57 26.02 11.63 -15.64
C PRO A 57 25.39 10.45 -16.39
N THR A 58 26.23 9.58 -16.95
CA THR A 58 25.77 8.38 -17.64
C THR A 58 24.80 7.64 -16.72
N LEU A 59 23.57 7.47 -17.20
CA LEU A 59 22.54 6.76 -16.45
C LEU A 59 23.14 5.44 -15.98
N PRO A 60 23.02 5.07 -14.69
CA PRO A 60 23.56 3.82 -14.19
C PRO A 60 23.08 2.70 -15.10
N GLU A 61 23.98 1.77 -15.46
CA GLU A 61 23.65 0.62 -16.31
C GLU A 61 22.30 0.03 -15.89
N THR A 62 21.43 -0.18 -16.88
CA THR A 62 20.05 -0.65 -16.71
C THR A 62 19.93 -1.86 -15.79
N ASP A 63 21.00 -2.66 -15.68
CA ASP A 63 21.12 -3.81 -14.81
C ASP A 63 21.07 -3.45 -13.30
N LYS A 64 21.70 -2.35 -12.89
CA LYS A 64 21.65 -1.87 -11.50
C LYS A 64 20.24 -1.42 -11.12
N TRP A 65 19.58 -0.66 -11.99
CA TRP A 65 18.17 -0.29 -11.80
C TRP A 65 17.24 -1.49 -11.79
N SER A 66 17.46 -2.45 -12.69
CA SER A 66 16.71 -3.71 -12.73
C SER A 66 16.84 -4.48 -11.42
N SER A 67 18.06 -4.56 -10.86
CA SER A 67 18.29 -5.24 -9.58
C SER A 67 17.59 -4.58 -8.40
N LEU A 68 17.60 -3.24 -8.32
CA LEU A 68 16.94 -2.49 -7.25
C LEU A 68 15.42 -2.64 -7.30
N VAL A 69 14.84 -2.58 -8.51
CA VAL A 69 13.40 -2.79 -8.71
C VAL A 69 13.02 -4.22 -8.34
N LYS A 70 13.79 -5.22 -8.78
CA LYS A 70 13.59 -6.63 -8.41
C LYS A 70 13.67 -6.85 -6.90
N GLN A 71 14.68 -6.30 -6.25
CA GLN A 71 14.86 -6.43 -4.80
C GLN A 71 13.72 -5.78 -4.03
N SER A 72 13.31 -4.58 -4.43
CA SER A 72 12.20 -3.85 -3.80
C SER A 72 10.88 -4.59 -3.96
N TRP A 73 10.63 -5.14 -5.15
CA TRP A 73 9.45 -5.95 -5.42
C TRP A 73 9.41 -7.20 -4.53
N ASN A 74 10.50 -7.98 -4.50
CA ASN A 74 10.59 -9.19 -3.69
C ASN A 74 10.44 -8.90 -2.19
N SER A 75 11.07 -7.83 -1.71
CA SER A 75 10.94 -7.37 -0.32
C SER A 75 9.50 -6.96 0.00
N GLY A 76 8.84 -6.27 -0.92
CA GLY A 76 7.43 -5.88 -0.81
C GLY A 76 6.50 -7.09 -0.71
N VAL A 77 6.69 -8.08 -1.58
CA VAL A 77 5.94 -9.35 -1.55
C VAL A 77 6.14 -10.06 -0.21
N LEU A 78 7.39 -10.25 0.20
CA LEU A 78 7.72 -10.93 1.47
C LEU A 78 7.10 -10.21 2.68
N THR A 79 7.21 -8.88 2.74
CA THR A 79 6.66 -8.08 3.82
C THR A 79 5.15 -8.17 3.88
N THR A 80 4.48 -8.17 2.73
CA THR A 80 3.02 -8.28 2.64
C THR A 80 2.53 -9.64 3.16
N PHE A 81 3.14 -10.74 2.71
CA PHE A 81 2.77 -12.07 3.20
C PHE A 81 3.10 -12.26 4.68
N LYS A 82 4.23 -11.71 5.15
CA LYS A 82 4.55 -11.70 6.58
C LYS A 82 3.49 -10.95 7.38
N PHE A 83 3.08 -9.76 6.93
CA PHE A 83 2.00 -8.99 7.55
C PHE A 83 0.70 -9.79 7.61
N ILE A 84 0.28 -10.40 6.51
CA ILE A 84 -0.94 -11.23 6.46
C ILE A 84 -0.83 -12.41 7.44
N SER A 85 0.33 -13.06 7.53
CA SER A 85 0.54 -14.17 8.46
C SER A 85 0.51 -13.74 9.93
N GLU A 86 0.95 -12.52 10.24
CA GLU A 86 0.95 -11.97 11.60
C GLU A 86 -0.40 -11.33 11.98
N LEU A 87 -1.25 -11.05 10.99
CA LEU A 87 -2.52 -10.35 11.15
C LEU A 87 -3.45 -11.03 12.17
N PRO A 88 -3.68 -12.36 12.16
CA PRO A 88 -4.52 -13.02 13.15
C PRO A 88 -4.01 -12.84 14.59
N ARG A 89 -2.69 -12.88 14.79
CA ARG A 89 -2.05 -12.67 16.09
C ARG A 89 -2.24 -11.24 16.57
N ILE A 90 -2.04 -10.26 15.69
CA ILE A 90 -2.23 -8.84 16.01
C ILE A 90 -3.69 -8.57 16.38
N LEU A 91 -4.63 -9.10 15.61
CA LEU A 91 -6.06 -8.95 15.87
C LEU A 91 -6.47 -9.59 17.20
N ASN A 92 -6.03 -10.82 17.47
CA ASN A 92 -6.35 -11.48 18.73
C ASN A 92 -5.85 -10.68 19.94
N ASN A 93 -4.62 -10.18 19.88
CA ASN A 93 -4.04 -9.34 20.94
C ASN A 93 -4.81 -8.03 21.11
N TRP A 94 -5.25 -7.40 20.03
CA TRP A 94 -6.06 -6.18 20.08
C TRP A 94 -7.46 -6.44 20.65
N SER A 95 -8.10 -7.54 20.23
CA SER A 95 -9.41 -7.96 20.73
C SER A 95 -9.35 -8.29 22.23
N ALA A 96 -8.36 -9.06 22.67
CA ALA A 96 -8.17 -9.37 24.09
C ALA A 96 -8.00 -8.10 24.93
N LYS A 97 -7.11 -7.18 24.52
CA LYS A 97 -6.93 -5.89 25.20
C LYS A 97 -8.21 -5.04 25.23
N GLY A 98 -8.99 -5.07 24.15
CA GLY A 98 -10.27 -4.36 24.09
C GLY A 98 -11.29 -4.93 25.07
N ILE A 99 -11.36 -6.25 25.18
CA ILE A 99 -12.22 -6.94 26.15
C ILE A 99 -11.75 -6.63 27.58
N ASP A 100 -10.46 -6.73 27.87
CA ASP A 100 -9.90 -6.42 29.18
C ASP A 100 -10.20 -4.98 29.59
N ALA A 101 -10.03 -4.01 28.69
CA ALA A 101 -10.36 -2.61 28.93
C ALA A 101 -11.87 -2.38 29.14
N ALA A 102 -12.72 -3.11 28.42
CA ALA A 102 -14.17 -3.02 28.58
C ALA A 102 -14.63 -3.59 29.94
N LEU A 103 -14.02 -4.69 30.39
CA LEU A 103 -14.35 -5.36 31.65
C LEU A 103 -13.84 -4.63 32.90
N GLN A 104 -12.92 -3.66 32.75
CA GLN A 104 -12.54 -2.75 33.84
C GLN A 104 -13.70 -1.83 34.27
N ASN A 105 -14.69 -1.60 33.41
CA ASN A 105 -15.87 -0.82 33.75
C ASN A 105 -16.90 -1.70 34.50
N PRO A 106 -17.28 -1.35 35.74
CA PRO A 106 -18.23 -2.14 36.54
C PRO A 106 -19.58 -2.38 35.85
N ASN A 107 -20.07 -1.38 35.10
CA ASN A 107 -21.34 -1.48 34.39
C ASN A 107 -21.28 -2.51 33.25
N ILE A 108 -20.19 -2.53 32.49
CA ILE A 108 -20.01 -3.47 31.38
C ILE A 108 -19.80 -4.89 31.92
N LYS A 109 -19.01 -5.03 33.00
CA LYS A 109 -18.80 -6.32 33.65
C LYS A 109 -20.13 -6.95 34.11
N ASN A 110 -20.97 -6.20 34.82
CA ASN A 110 -22.27 -6.67 35.29
C ASN A 110 -23.20 -7.08 34.12
N VAL A 111 -23.19 -6.31 33.04
CA VAL A 111 -23.94 -6.64 31.81
C VAL A 111 -23.45 -7.95 31.20
N VAL A 112 -22.14 -8.13 31.04
CA VAL A 112 -21.55 -9.37 30.50
C VAL A 112 -21.85 -10.59 31.39
N GLU A 113 -21.74 -10.44 32.71
CA GLU A 113 -22.08 -11.50 33.66
C GLU A 113 -23.55 -11.90 33.59
N SER A 114 -24.47 -10.94 33.42
CA SER A 114 -25.91 -11.22 33.27
C SER A 114 -26.24 -12.09 32.05
N PHE A 115 -25.50 -11.92 30.94
CA PHE A 115 -25.64 -12.76 29.75
C PHE A 115 -25.03 -14.16 29.96
N THR A 116 -23.98 -14.25 30.76
CA THR A 116 -23.29 -15.51 31.06
C THR A 116 -24.14 -16.38 31.97
N LEU A 117 -24.77 -15.79 33.00
CA LEU A 117 -25.69 -16.47 33.92
C LEU A 117 -26.96 -16.96 33.21
N LYS A 118 -27.56 -16.13 32.32
CA LYS A 118 -28.71 -16.53 31.49
C LYS A 118 -28.46 -17.74 30.59
N LYS A 119 -27.19 -17.98 30.22
CA LYS A 119 -26.80 -19.13 29.38
C LYS A 119 -26.70 -20.42 30.20
N VAL A 120 -26.39 -20.33 31.49
CA VAL A 120 -26.29 -21.48 32.41
C VAL A 120 -27.67 -21.97 32.85
N GLU A 121 -28.63 -21.07 33.04
CA GLU A 121 -30.01 -21.43 33.43
C GLU A 121 -30.85 -22.06 32.31
N LYS A 122 -30.43 -21.95 31.04
CA LYS A 122 -31.16 -22.49 29.87
C LYS A 122 -30.64 -23.85 29.40
N LYS A 123 -29.87 -24.56 30.22
CA LYS A 123 -29.31 -25.88 29.92
C LYS A 123 -29.79 -26.90 30.93
#